data_AF-A0A962S340-F1
#
_entry.id   AF-A0A962S340-F1
#
_cell.length_a   1.000
_cell.length_b   1.000
_cell.length_c   1.000
_cell.angle_alpha   90.00
_cell.angle_beta   90.00
_cell.angle_gamma   90.00
#
_symmetry.space_group_name_H-M   'P 1'
#
loop_
_entity.id
_entity.type
_entity.pdbx_description
1 polymer ?
#
loop_
_entity_poly.entity_id
_entity_poly.type
_entity_poly.pdbx_seq_one_letter_code
_entity_poly.pdbx_strand_id
1 'polypeptide(L)'
;MSGNRDRDERTKLVLVNDFFNRLAFRTDAQLWGKEDYWATPVEAMGVGGADCEDYSIAKYFTLRELGVPDDKLRIMYVKAVNLNQAHMVLTYYPTPGSVPEVLDNIRGNIVPADQRPDLAPVYSFNASDLWLAKSRGMGQHVGNSDRIGLWRDLRKRMEIEDN
;
A
#
# COMPACT_ATOMS: atom_id res chain seq x y z
N MET A 1 -17.38 13.55 -3.37
CA MET A 1 -16.09 12.96 -3.80
C MET A 1 -15.69 13.31 -5.24
N SER A 2 -16.54 13.95 -6.06
CA SER A 2 -16.23 14.30 -7.47
C SER A 2 -15.03 15.22 -7.67
N GLY A 3 -14.84 16.23 -6.81
CA GLY A 3 -13.78 17.24 -7.00
C GLY A 3 -12.33 16.76 -6.80
N ASN A 4 -12.10 15.52 -6.35
CA ASN A 4 -10.75 14.97 -6.18
C ASN A 4 -10.30 14.10 -7.36
N ARG A 5 -11.21 13.61 -8.21
CA ARG A 5 -10.87 12.83 -9.40
C ARG A 5 -10.20 13.67 -10.49
N ASP A 6 -10.54 14.96 -10.57
CA ASP A 6 -9.99 15.88 -11.59
C ASP A 6 -8.64 16.51 -11.19
N ARG A 7 -8.15 16.21 -9.98
CA ARG A 7 -6.85 16.70 -9.51
C ARG A 7 -5.71 15.94 -10.19
N ASP A 8 -4.55 16.58 -10.25
CA ASP A 8 -3.33 15.91 -10.67
C ASP A 8 -2.97 14.76 -9.71
N GLU A 9 -2.23 13.77 -10.23
CA GLU A 9 -1.87 12.57 -9.47
C GLU A 9 -1.09 12.92 -8.19
N ARG A 10 -0.18 13.91 -8.22
CA ARG A 10 0.61 14.29 -7.05
C ARG A 10 -0.28 14.81 -5.93
N THR A 11 -1.25 15.65 -6.23
CA THR A 11 -2.23 16.13 -5.24
C THR A 11 -3.06 14.97 -4.67
N LYS A 12 -3.47 14.01 -5.50
CA LYS A 12 -4.19 12.81 -5.01
C LYS A 12 -3.36 12.00 -4.03
N LEU A 13 -2.08 11.75 -4.36
CA LEU A 13 -1.16 11.01 -3.50
C LEU A 13 -1.03 11.65 -2.12
N VAL A 14 -0.82 12.97 -2.07
CA VAL A 14 -0.69 13.72 -0.81
C VAL A 14 -1.98 13.64 0.01
N LEU A 15 -3.14 13.94 -0.60
CA LEU A 15 -4.42 13.93 0.11
C LEU A 15 -4.75 12.55 0.70
N VAL A 16 -4.53 11.49 -0.07
CA VAL A 16 -4.82 10.12 0.37
C VAL A 16 -3.83 9.69 1.47
N ASN A 17 -2.55 9.97 1.29
CA ASN A 17 -1.53 9.64 2.27
C ASN A 17 -1.77 10.35 3.61
N ASP A 18 -2.05 11.65 3.58
CA ASP A 18 -2.30 12.45 4.77
C ASP A 18 -3.63 12.09 5.45
N PHE A 19 -4.64 11.66 4.69
CA PHE A 19 -5.92 11.21 5.23
C PHE A 19 -5.74 9.93 6.04
N PHE A 20 -5.17 8.88 5.43
CA PHE A 20 -5.04 7.60 6.11
C PHE A 20 -4.03 7.64 7.24
N ASN A 21 -2.96 8.43 7.14
CA ASN A 21 -1.97 8.59 8.23
C ASN A 21 -2.53 9.24 9.52
N ARG A 22 -3.81 9.64 9.54
CA ARG A 22 -4.51 10.09 10.75
C ARG A 22 -5.17 8.96 11.55
N LEU A 23 -5.31 7.77 10.96
CA LEU A 23 -5.80 6.60 11.67
C LEU A 23 -4.86 6.26 12.82
N ALA A 24 -5.39 5.60 13.84
CA ALA A 24 -4.57 5.14 14.95
C ALA A 24 -3.77 3.91 14.52
N PHE A 25 -2.44 3.94 14.67
CA PHE A 25 -1.65 2.72 14.52
C PHE A 25 -2.01 1.71 15.62
N ARG A 26 -2.46 0.52 15.24
CA ARG A 26 -2.87 -0.59 16.12
C ARG A 26 -2.56 -1.90 15.41
N THR A 27 -2.10 -2.91 16.14
CA THR A 27 -1.84 -4.23 15.54
C THR A 27 -3.11 -5.02 15.32
N ASP A 28 -3.05 -6.01 14.43
CA ASP A 28 -4.15 -6.96 14.22
C ASP A 28 -4.62 -7.67 15.49
N ALA A 29 -3.71 -7.98 16.40
CA ALA A 29 -4.08 -8.58 17.69
C ALA A 29 -4.98 -7.65 18.52
N GLN A 30 -4.80 -6.34 18.41
CA GLN A 30 -5.59 -5.35 19.13
C GLN A 30 -6.94 -5.07 18.46
N LEU A 31 -6.99 -5.06 17.13
CA LEU A 31 -8.19 -4.72 16.36
C LEU A 31 -9.09 -5.95 16.10
N TRP A 32 -8.48 -7.07 15.73
CA TRP A 32 -9.16 -8.23 15.17
C TRP A 32 -8.96 -9.51 15.99
N GLY A 33 -8.08 -9.48 17.00
CA GLY A 33 -7.72 -10.66 17.79
C GLY A 33 -7.01 -11.74 16.97
N LYS A 34 -6.35 -11.35 15.88
CA LYS A 34 -5.64 -12.23 14.94
C LYS A 34 -4.15 -11.91 14.91
N GLU A 35 -3.35 -12.86 14.45
CA GLU A 35 -1.91 -12.67 14.25
C GLU A 35 -1.62 -11.81 13.02
N ASP A 36 -2.38 -12.01 11.94
CA ASP A 36 -2.25 -11.30 10.66
C ASP A 36 -3.65 -11.25 9.99
N TYR A 37 -4.13 -10.04 9.67
CA TYR A 37 -5.42 -9.76 9.08
C TYR A 37 -5.41 -8.46 8.25
N TRP A 38 -5.36 -8.61 6.93
CA TRP A 38 -5.45 -7.45 6.05
C TRP A 38 -6.88 -6.91 6.00
N ALA A 39 -7.10 -5.72 6.55
CA ALA A 39 -8.40 -5.07 6.59
C ALA A 39 -8.74 -4.41 5.24
N THR A 40 -10.02 -4.42 4.87
CA THR A 40 -10.53 -3.59 3.77
C THR A 40 -10.45 -2.10 4.14
N PRO A 41 -10.48 -1.17 3.16
CA PRO A 41 -10.54 0.26 3.48
C PRO A 41 -11.76 0.61 4.35
N VAL A 42 -12.90 -0.06 4.15
CA VAL A 42 -14.12 0.13 4.94
C VAL A 42 -13.93 -0.36 6.38
N GLU A 43 -13.35 -1.55 6.56
CA GLU A 43 -13.03 -2.10 7.88
C GLU A 43 -12.11 -1.17 8.69
N ALA A 44 -10.98 -0.75 8.10
CA ALA A 44 -9.99 0.11 8.76
C ALA A 44 -10.58 1.48 9.16
N MET A 45 -11.39 2.08 8.28
CA MET A 45 -12.10 3.32 8.59
C MET A 45 -13.17 3.13 9.68
N GLY A 46 -13.88 2.00 9.67
CA GLY A 46 -14.93 1.67 10.64
C GLY A 46 -14.39 1.54 12.06
N VAL A 47 -13.21 0.93 12.23
CA VAL A 47 -12.55 0.81 13.55
C VAL A 47 -11.67 2.01 13.90
N GLY A 48 -11.38 2.88 12.92
CA GLY A 48 -10.53 4.06 13.11
C GLY A 48 -9.05 3.74 13.38
N GLY A 49 -8.59 2.55 12.95
CA GLY A 49 -7.26 2.03 13.21
C GLY A 49 -6.79 1.08 12.13
N ALA A 50 -5.47 0.93 12.03
CA ALA A 50 -4.79 0.17 10.99
C ALA A 50 -3.36 -0.17 11.44
N ASP A 51 -2.78 -1.26 10.94
CA ASP A 51 -1.33 -1.46 10.88
C ASP A 51 -0.77 -1.26 9.46
N CYS A 52 0.49 -1.61 9.22
CA CYS A 52 1.25 -1.11 8.07
C CYS A 52 0.69 -1.49 6.70
N GLU A 53 0.19 -2.72 6.58
CA GLU A 53 -0.49 -3.25 5.41
C GLU A 53 -1.82 -2.52 5.19
N ASP A 54 -2.59 -2.31 6.24
CA ASP A 54 -3.91 -1.68 6.17
C ASP A 54 -3.79 -0.24 5.66
N TYR A 55 -2.80 0.52 6.14
CA TYR A 55 -2.50 1.84 5.56
C TYR A 55 -2.19 1.75 4.07
N SER A 56 -1.36 0.79 3.67
CA SER A 56 -0.90 0.65 2.28
C SER A 56 -2.04 0.25 1.34
N ILE A 57 -2.88 -0.68 1.79
CA ILE A 57 -4.05 -1.21 1.09
C ILE A 57 -5.13 -0.13 0.97
N ALA A 58 -5.44 0.58 2.05
CA ALA A 58 -6.45 1.63 2.03
C ALA A 58 -6.05 2.79 1.11
N LYS A 59 -4.77 3.19 1.14
CA LYS A 59 -4.22 4.18 0.20
C LYS A 59 -4.30 3.68 -1.24
N TYR A 60 -3.93 2.42 -1.49
CA TYR A 60 -3.92 1.82 -2.82
C TYR A 60 -5.33 1.86 -3.44
N PHE A 61 -6.33 1.28 -2.78
CA PHE A 61 -7.68 1.24 -3.33
C PHE A 61 -8.30 2.63 -3.48
N THR A 62 -8.06 3.54 -2.53
CA THR A 62 -8.55 4.92 -2.65
C THR A 62 -7.93 5.65 -3.84
N LEU A 63 -6.63 5.47 -4.11
CA LEU A 63 -5.99 6.08 -5.28
C LEU A 63 -6.50 5.49 -6.60
N ARG A 64 -6.76 4.18 -6.62
CA ARG A 64 -7.41 3.52 -7.77
C ARG A 64 -8.80 4.10 -8.04
N GLU A 65 -9.59 4.30 -6.99
CA GLU A 65 -10.93 4.91 -7.07
C GLU A 65 -10.91 6.39 -7.49
N LEU A 66 -9.82 7.09 -7.19
CA LEU A 66 -9.53 8.45 -7.67
C LEU A 66 -8.93 8.47 -9.10
N GLY A 67 -8.84 7.33 -9.76
CA GLY A 67 -8.42 7.21 -11.16
C GLY A 67 -6.91 7.15 -11.39
N VAL A 68 -6.09 6.92 -10.35
CA VAL A 68 -4.66 6.67 -10.54
C VAL A 68 -4.49 5.27 -11.15
N PRO A 69 -3.79 5.11 -12.29
CA PRO A 69 -3.62 3.81 -12.96
C PRO A 69 -2.98 2.72 -12.07
N ASP A 70 -3.39 1.46 -12.26
CA ASP A 70 -2.93 0.31 -11.45
C ASP A 70 -1.44 0.00 -11.65
N ASP A 71 -0.98 0.14 -12.88
CA ASP A 71 0.41 -0.10 -13.30
C ASP A 71 1.40 0.89 -12.66
N LYS A 72 0.90 2.04 -12.18
CA LYS A 72 1.68 3.01 -11.41
C LYS A 72 1.73 2.72 -9.93
N LEU A 73 0.90 1.83 -9.39
CA LEU A 73 0.78 1.61 -7.94
C LEU A 73 1.22 0.20 -7.58
N ARG A 74 2.06 0.08 -6.54
CA ARG A 74 2.45 -1.22 -5.98
C ARG A 74 2.52 -1.17 -4.47
N ILE A 75 1.79 -2.06 -3.82
CA ILE A 75 1.98 -2.35 -2.40
C ILE A 75 3.30 -3.13 -2.27
N MET A 76 4.18 -2.70 -1.40
CA MET A 76 5.52 -3.25 -1.28
C MET A 76 5.81 -3.68 0.15
N TYR A 77 6.15 -4.97 0.28
CA TYR A 77 6.70 -5.53 1.50
C TYR A 77 8.20 -5.23 1.56
N VAL A 78 8.62 -4.65 2.67
CA VAL A 78 10.00 -4.23 2.92
C VAL A 78 10.46 -4.69 4.30
N LYS A 79 11.77 -4.76 4.50
CA LYS A 79 12.36 -4.77 5.83
C LYS A 79 12.68 -3.33 6.23
N ALA A 80 12.04 -2.82 7.27
CA ALA A 80 12.42 -1.55 7.90
C ALA A 80 13.72 -1.78 8.69
N VAL A 81 14.86 -1.44 8.08
CA VAL A 81 16.21 -1.79 8.55
C VAL A 81 16.48 -1.24 9.95
N ASN A 82 16.14 0.03 10.19
CA ASN A 82 16.41 0.69 11.47
C ASN A 82 15.54 0.14 12.61
N LEU A 83 14.36 -0.37 12.31
CA LEU A 83 13.44 -1.00 13.27
C LEU A 83 13.64 -2.51 13.37
N ASN A 84 14.43 -3.09 12.45
CA ASN A 84 14.65 -4.52 12.28
C ASN A 84 13.36 -5.37 12.26
N GLN A 85 12.35 -4.90 11.53
CA GLN A 85 11.06 -5.58 11.39
C GLN A 85 10.55 -5.54 9.95
N ALA A 86 9.59 -6.41 9.66
CA ALA A 86 8.78 -6.33 8.46
C ALA A 86 7.95 -5.03 8.47
N HIS A 87 7.71 -4.48 7.29
CA HIS A 87 6.89 -3.30 7.10
C HIS A 87 6.25 -3.33 5.71
N MET A 88 5.16 -2.60 5.54
CA MET A 88 4.49 -2.45 4.24
C MET A 88 4.29 -0.98 3.92
N VAL A 89 4.57 -0.63 2.66
CA VAL A 89 4.39 0.72 2.12
C VAL A 89 3.68 0.66 0.78
N LEU A 90 3.04 1.75 0.38
CA LEU A 90 2.58 1.93 -1.00
C LEU A 90 3.66 2.66 -1.80
N THR A 91 3.91 2.21 -3.02
CA THR A 91 4.76 2.91 -3.97
C THR A 91 4.03 3.35 -5.20
N TYR A 92 4.42 4.52 -5.69
CA TYR A 92 3.91 5.13 -6.90
C TYR A 92 5.04 5.35 -7.91
N TYR A 93 4.83 4.93 -9.15
CA TYR A 93 5.76 5.10 -10.26
C TYR A 93 5.22 6.19 -11.19
N PRO A 94 5.80 7.41 -11.19
CA PRO A 94 5.39 8.47 -12.12
C PRO A 94 5.44 8.03 -13.59
N THR A 95 6.46 7.24 -13.92
CA THR A 95 6.64 6.62 -15.24
C THR A 95 7.17 5.19 -15.09
N PRO A 96 6.94 4.30 -16.07
CA PRO A 96 7.50 2.95 -16.02
C PRO A 96 9.02 2.97 -15.84
N GLY A 97 9.52 2.28 -14.81
CA GLY A 97 10.95 2.15 -14.55
C GLY A 97 11.61 3.34 -13.82
N SER A 98 10.87 4.41 -13.50
CA SER A 98 11.42 5.48 -12.65
C SER A 98 11.65 5.01 -11.22
N VAL A 99 12.46 5.76 -10.46
CA VAL A 99 12.52 5.62 -9.00
C VAL A 99 11.10 5.89 -8.46
N PRO A 100 10.50 4.96 -7.69
CA PRO A 100 9.17 5.17 -7.16
C PRO A 100 9.18 6.15 -5.99
N GLU A 101 8.07 6.85 -5.80
CA GLU A 101 7.76 7.59 -4.58
C GLU A 101 7.13 6.66 -3.54
N VAL A 102 7.47 6.85 -2.27
CA VAL A 102 7.02 6.01 -1.15
C VAL A 102 5.96 6.75 -0.33
N LEU A 103 4.80 6.12 -0.17
CA LEU A 103 3.71 6.53 0.71
C LEU A 103 3.73 5.60 1.92
N ASP A 104 4.11 6.14 3.08
CA ASP A 104 4.40 5.39 4.31
C ASP A 104 3.62 5.98 5.49
N ASN A 105 3.25 5.14 6.45
CA ASN A 105 2.60 5.56 7.69
C ASN A 105 3.61 5.93 8.78
N ILE A 106 4.83 5.36 8.77
CA ILE A 106 5.89 5.72 9.73
C ILE A 106 6.46 7.10 9.39
N ARG A 107 6.70 7.36 8.10
CA ARG A 107 7.16 8.66 7.59
C ARG A 107 6.13 9.23 6.63
N GLY A 108 5.34 10.20 7.12
CA GLY A 108 4.25 10.78 6.34
C GLY A 108 4.68 11.56 5.09
N ASN A 109 5.90 12.08 5.03
CA ASN A 109 6.37 12.79 3.84
C ASN A 109 6.62 11.82 2.68
N ILE A 110 5.95 12.05 1.55
CA ILE A 110 6.15 11.28 0.32
C ILE A 110 7.50 11.65 -0.29
N VAL A 111 8.43 10.69 -0.28
CA VAL A 111 9.80 10.86 -0.80
C VAL A 111 10.19 9.72 -1.74
N PRO A 112 11.13 9.94 -2.67
CA PRO A 112 11.68 8.89 -3.53
C PRO A 112 12.28 7.71 -2.74
N ALA A 113 12.17 6.50 -3.29
CA ALA A 113 12.65 5.27 -2.63
C ALA A 113 14.17 5.23 -2.46
N ASP A 114 14.95 5.86 -3.33
CA ASP A 114 16.41 6.01 -3.18
C ASP A 114 16.81 6.94 -2.01
N GLN A 115 15.86 7.73 -1.50
CA GLN A 115 16.01 8.52 -0.27
C GLN A 115 15.44 7.81 0.97
N ARG A 116 15.10 6.51 0.84
CA ARG A 116 14.62 5.64 1.93
C ARG A 116 15.56 4.43 2.13
N PRO A 117 16.85 4.65 2.46
CA PRO A 117 17.79 3.56 2.74
C PRO A 117 17.38 2.73 3.98
N ASP A 118 16.45 3.24 4.77
CA ASP A 118 15.84 2.55 5.90
C ASP A 118 14.85 1.45 5.48
N LEU A 119 14.45 1.38 4.21
CA LEU A 119 13.53 0.36 3.68
C LEU A 119 14.24 -0.55 2.67
N ALA A 120 14.44 -1.81 3.01
CA ALA A 120 14.99 -2.82 2.11
C ALA A 120 13.86 -3.61 1.42
N PRO A 121 13.67 -3.50 0.10
CA PRO A 121 12.55 -4.13 -0.60
C PRO A 121 12.70 -5.66 -0.66
N VAL A 122 11.58 -6.39 -0.48
CA VAL A 122 11.54 -7.85 -0.59
C VAL A 122 10.67 -8.29 -1.78
N TYR A 123 9.43 -7.81 -1.85
CA TYR A 123 8.53 -8.02 -2.99
C TYR A 123 7.48 -6.92 -3.04
N SER A 124 6.86 -6.74 -4.20
CA SER A 124 5.78 -5.79 -4.41
C SER A 124 4.68 -6.40 -5.27
N PHE A 125 3.44 -5.94 -5.14
CA PHE A 125 2.31 -6.43 -5.90
C PHE A 125 1.27 -5.33 -6.10
N ASN A 126 0.34 -5.54 -7.03
CA ASN A 126 -0.87 -4.74 -7.20
C ASN A 126 -2.08 -5.67 -7.38
N ALA A 127 -3.18 -5.20 -7.97
CA ALA A 127 -4.38 -6.00 -8.17
C ALA A 127 -4.16 -7.27 -9.00
N SER A 128 -3.16 -7.28 -9.89
CA SER A 128 -3.00 -8.35 -10.88
C SER A 128 -1.65 -9.06 -10.75
N ASP A 129 -0.59 -8.35 -10.41
CA ASP A 129 0.78 -8.80 -10.63
C ASP A 129 1.60 -8.82 -9.33
N LEU A 130 2.59 -9.71 -9.30
CA LEU A 130 3.54 -9.90 -8.21
C LEU A 130 4.98 -9.84 -8.75
N TRP A 131 5.82 -9.07 -8.06
CA TRP A 131 7.24 -8.89 -8.38
C TRP A 131 8.12 -9.16 -7.16
N LEU A 132 9.17 -9.97 -7.31
CA LEU A 132 10.22 -10.13 -6.29
C LEU A 132 11.30 -9.07 -6.45
N ALA A 133 11.77 -8.50 -5.35
CA ALA A 133 12.91 -7.57 -5.39
C ALA A 133 14.17 -8.30 -5.85
N LYS A 134 14.92 -7.69 -6.76
CA LYS A 134 16.27 -8.11 -7.15
C LYS A 134 17.26 -7.00 -6.82
N SER A 135 18.53 -7.37 -6.67
CA SER A 135 19.66 -6.49 -6.33
C SER A 135 19.95 -5.35 -7.33
N ARG A 136 19.10 -5.11 -8.34
CA ARG A 136 19.32 -4.09 -9.39
C ARG A 136 18.06 -3.28 -9.77
N GLY A 137 17.08 -3.15 -8.88
CA GLY A 137 15.94 -2.23 -9.08
C GLY A 137 14.87 -2.67 -10.11
N MET A 138 15.17 -3.68 -10.93
CA MET A 138 14.20 -4.33 -11.83
C MET A 138 13.65 -5.57 -11.13
N GLY A 139 12.60 -5.41 -10.32
CA GLY A 139 11.91 -6.53 -9.69
C GLY A 139 11.54 -7.60 -10.74
N GLN A 140 11.74 -8.88 -10.41
CA GLN A 140 11.36 -9.97 -11.31
C GLN A 140 9.87 -10.19 -11.19
N HIS A 141 9.13 -10.03 -12.29
CA HIS A 141 7.74 -10.48 -12.37
C HIS A 141 7.70 -12.00 -12.19
N VAL A 142 6.90 -12.47 -11.24
CA VAL A 142 6.80 -13.88 -10.86
C VAL A 142 5.38 -14.43 -10.97
N GLY A 143 4.48 -13.66 -11.59
CA GLY A 143 3.10 -14.06 -11.85
C GLY A 143 2.09 -13.16 -11.13
N ASN A 144 1.00 -13.76 -10.68
CA ASN A 144 -0.20 -13.06 -10.22
C ASN A 144 -0.26 -12.88 -8.68
N SER A 145 -0.86 -11.78 -8.22
CA SER A 145 -1.04 -11.44 -6.81
C SER A 145 -1.92 -12.40 -5.99
N ASP A 146 -2.79 -13.20 -6.62
CA ASP A 146 -3.66 -14.19 -5.99
C ASP A 146 -2.90 -15.32 -5.28
N ARG A 147 -1.58 -15.40 -5.51
CA ARG A 147 -0.65 -16.23 -4.76
C ARG A 147 -0.50 -15.77 -3.31
N ILE A 148 -0.82 -14.52 -3.01
CA ILE A 148 -0.87 -13.98 -1.65
C ILE A 148 -2.25 -14.28 -1.06
N GLY A 149 -2.32 -15.25 -0.15
CA GLY A 149 -3.59 -15.71 0.44
C GLY A 149 -4.40 -14.59 1.09
N LEU A 150 -3.74 -13.75 1.90
CA LEU A 150 -4.38 -12.61 2.59
C LEU A 150 -4.95 -11.58 1.61
N TRP A 151 -4.23 -11.28 0.53
CA TRP A 151 -4.70 -10.40 -0.54
C TRP A 151 -5.94 -10.95 -1.22
N ARG A 152 -5.93 -12.24 -1.58
CA ARG A 152 -7.07 -12.90 -2.20
C ARG A 152 -8.30 -12.90 -1.27
N ASP A 153 -8.10 -13.16 0.01
CA ASP A 153 -9.20 -13.20 0.98
C ASP A 153 -9.76 -11.80 1.27
N LEU A 154 -8.91 -10.78 1.30
CA LEU A 154 -9.32 -9.37 1.34
C LEU A 154 -10.17 -9.00 0.11
N ARG A 155 -9.72 -9.35 -1.10
CA ARG A 155 -10.46 -9.04 -2.34
C ARG A 155 -11.86 -9.63 -2.35
N LYS A 156 -12.03 -10.87 -1.84
CA LYS A 156 -13.35 -11.49 -1.67
C LYS A 156 -14.24 -10.71 -0.71
N ARG A 157 -13.69 -10.16 0.38
CA ARG A 157 -14.46 -9.33 1.31
C ARG A 157 -14.90 -8.02 0.64
N MET A 158 -14.00 -7.36 -0.10
CA MET A 158 -14.34 -6.14 -0.84
C MET A 158 -15.44 -6.36 -1.89
N GLU A 159 -15.41 -7.50 -2.60
CA GLU A 159 -16.48 -7.86 -3.54
C GLU A 159 -17.85 -7.99 -2.86
N ILE A 160 -17.91 -8.37 -1.58
CA ILE A 160 -19.16 -8.44 -0.81
C ILE A 160 -19.59 -7.04 -0.37
N GLU A 161 -18.64 -6.17 -0.01
CA GLU A 161 -18.91 -4.79 0.44
C GLU A 161 -19.46 -3.89 -0.68
N ASP A 162 -19.06 -4.14 -1.93
CA ASP A 162 -19.47 -3.37 -3.11
C ASP A 162 -20.86 -3.78 -3.68
N ASN A 163 -21.46 -4.86 -3.15
CA ASN A 163 -22.77 -5.40 -3.56
C ASN A 163 -23.90 -5.02 -2.60
#